data_AF-G7TBX3-F1
#
_entry.id   AF-G7TBX3-F1
#
_cell.length_a   1.000
_cell.length_b   1.000
_cell.length_c   1.000
_cell.angle_alpha   90.00
_cell.angle_beta   90.00
_cell.angle_gamma   90.00
#
_symmetry.space_group_name_H-M   'P 1'
#
loop_
_entity.id
_entity.type
_entity.pdbx_description
1 polymer ?
#
loop_
_entity_poly.entity_id
_entity_poly.type
_entity_poly.pdbx_seq_one_letter_code
_entity_poly.pdbx_strand_id
1 'polypeptide(L)' 'MASSNAREKRMGQYPSQGIAMDLIAQFQALDTRFLLVLHHGDVDAVAVARRELAMRGVDGSGRWVGFAQAGERLGI' A
#
# COMPACT_ATOMS: atom_id res chain seq x y z
N MET A 1 22.50 -22.85 -21.45
CA MET A 1 21.03 -22.72 -21.27
C MET A 1 20.74 -22.65 -19.77
N ALA A 2 19.68 -21.91 -19.39
CA ALA A 2 19.26 -21.55 -18.02
C ALA A 2 19.87 -20.27 -17.41
N SER A 3 19.45 -19.10 -17.90
CA SER A 3 19.36 -17.89 -17.08
C SER A 3 18.35 -16.92 -17.69
N SER A 4 17.05 -17.24 -17.59
CA SER A 4 15.96 -16.35 -18.06
C SER A 4 14.84 -16.14 -17.05
N ASN A 5 14.77 -16.89 -15.94
CA ASN A 5 13.56 -16.86 -15.08
C ASN A 5 13.65 -15.95 -13.85
N ALA A 6 14.76 -15.22 -13.64
CA ALA A 6 14.91 -14.35 -12.48
C ALA A 6 14.47 -12.89 -12.72
N ARG A 7 14.35 -12.46 -13.98
CA ARG A 7 14.01 -11.06 -14.33
C ARG A 7 12.51 -10.79 -14.40
N GLU A 8 11.69 -11.83 -14.53
CA GLU A 8 10.24 -11.67 -14.76
C GLU A 8 9.44 -11.47 -13.46
N LYS A 9 10.04 -11.72 -12.29
CA LYS A 9 9.39 -11.59 -10.98
C LYS A 9 9.42 -10.20 -10.33
N ARG A 10 10.00 -9.17 -10.97
CA ARG A 10 10.11 -7.81 -10.38
C ARG A 10 9.27 -6.74 -11.07
N MET A 11 8.29 -7.12 -11.89
CA MET A 11 7.46 -6.14 -12.61
C MET A 11 6.19 -5.71 -11.86
N GLY A 12 5.96 -6.23 -10.65
CA GLY A 12 4.79 -5.90 -9.81
C GLY A 12 5.11 -5.18 -8.49
N GLN A 13 6.34 -4.71 -8.29
CA GLN A 13 6.82 -4.32 -6.95
C GLN A 13 7.08 -2.82 -6.75
N TYR A 14 6.80 -2.01 -7.76
CA TYR A 14 6.78 -0.57 -7.64
C TYR A 14 5.38 -0.09 -7.99
N PRO A 15 4.78 0.86 -7.23
CA PRO A 15 3.66 1.61 -7.75
C PRO A 15 4.03 2.10 -9.16
N SER A 16 3.08 2.11 -10.10
CA SER A 16 3.33 2.74 -11.40
C SER A 16 3.97 4.12 -11.16
N GLN A 17 4.89 4.57 -12.02
CA GLN A 17 5.62 5.83 -11.77
C GLN A 17 4.68 7.00 -11.39
N GLY A 18 3.45 7.00 -11.90
CA GLY A 18 2.39 7.92 -11.48
C GLY A 18 2.04 7.83 -9.99
N ILE A 19 1.72 6.64 -9.48
CA ILE A 19 1.38 6.44 -8.06
C ILE A 19 2.56 6.78 -7.15
N ALA A 20 3.81 6.53 -7.57
CA ALA A 20 4.98 6.93 -6.80
C ALA A 20 5.08 8.47 -6.67
N MET A 21 4.82 9.19 -7.76
CA MET A 21 4.81 10.67 -7.74
C MET A 21 3.64 11.22 -6.92
N ASP A 22 2.46 10.61 -7.02
CA ASP A 22 1.29 10.99 -6.22
C ASP A 22 1.57 10.80 -4.72
N LEU A 23 2.23 9.70 -4.35
CA LEU A 23 2.60 9.42 -2.97
C LEU A 23 3.64 10.43 -2.44
N ILE A 24 4.61 10.83 -3.27
CA ILE A 24 5.59 11.87 -2.90
C ILE A 24 4.88 13.18 -2.58
N ALA A 25 3.89 13.60 -3.38
CA ALA A 25 3.13 14.81 -3.12
C ALA A 25 2.38 14.74 -1.77
N GLN A 26 1.84 13.57 -1.40
CA GLN A 26 1.22 13.38 -0.08
C GLN A 26 2.26 13.45 1.05
N PHE A 27 3.45 12.87 0.84
CA PHE A 27 4.51 12.84 1.87
C PHE A 27 5.12 14.22 2.13
N GLN A 28 5.15 15.10 1.14
CA GLN A 28 5.59 16.49 1.31
C GLN A 28 4.74 17.28 2.30
N ALA A 29 3.47 16.89 2.50
CA ALA A 29 2.58 17.53 3.46
C ALA A 29 2.71 16.99 4.89
N LEU A 30 3.42 15.88 5.09
CA LEU A 30 3.59 15.27 6.41
C LEU A 30 4.65 16.03 7.24
N ASP A 31 4.37 16.19 8.53
CA ASP A 31 5.38 16.61 9.49
C ASP A 31 6.56 15.64 9.52
N THR A 32 7.76 16.16 9.77
CA THR A 32 9.00 15.36 9.78
C THR A 32 8.91 14.17 10.75
N ARG A 33 8.20 14.30 11.87
CA ARG A 33 8.03 13.20 12.83
C ARG A 33 7.32 11.99 12.23
N PHE A 34 6.36 12.19 11.34
CA PHE A 34 5.67 11.09 10.66
C PHE A 34 6.56 10.38 9.65
N LEU A 35 7.40 11.13 8.94
CA LEU A 35 8.38 10.55 8.01
C LEU A 35 9.42 9.69 8.75
N LEU A 36 9.85 10.14 9.93
CA LEU A 36 10.80 9.39 10.77
C LEU A 36 10.21 8.05 11.24
N VAL A 37 8.99 8.03 11.79
CA VAL A 37 8.37 6.78 12.26
C VAL A 37 8.09 5.81 11.11
N LEU A 38 7.74 6.31 9.92
CA LEU A 38 7.61 5.48 8.72
C LEU A 38 8.96 4.91 8.27
N HIS A 39 10.02 5.72 8.29
CA HIS A 39 11.37 5.31 7.92
C HIS A 39 11.95 4.25 8.88
N HIS A 40 11.69 4.38 10.18
CA HIS A 40 12.14 3.44 11.19
C HIS A 40 11.31 2.15 11.23
N GLY A 41 10.15 2.13 10.59
CA GLY A 41 9.23 0.99 10.64
C GLY A 41 8.42 0.91 11.93
N ASP A 42 8.34 2.01 12.69
CA ASP A 42 7.56 2.11 13.93
C ASP A 42 6.04 2.13 13.66
N VAL A 43 5.65 2.33 12.40
CA VAL A 43 4.26 2.28 11.93
C VAL A 43 4.12 1.22 10.84
N ASP A 44 3.17 0.29 11.03
CA ASP A 44 2.74 -0.62 9.97
C ASP A 44 1.85 0.13 8.97
N ALA A 45 2.48 0.77 7.98
CA ALA A 45 1.78 1.49 6.92
C ALA A 45 0.81 0.58 6.13
N VAL A 46 1.07 -0.72 6.07
CA VAL A 46 0.17 -1.67 5.40
C VAL A 46 -1.09 -1.87 6.25
N ALA A 47 -0.98 -1.99 7.58
CA ALA A 47 -2.15 -2.03 8.46
C ALA A 47 -3.00 -0.75 8.36
N VAL A 48 -2.36 0.42 8.30
CA VAL A 48 -3.07 1.70 8.07
C VAL A 48 -3.80 1.68 6.73
N ALA A 49 -3.14 1.26 5.65
CA ALA A 49 -3.77 1.16 4.34
C ALA A 49 -4.96 0.18 4.33
N ARG A 50 -4.84 -0.98 5.00
CA ARG A 50 -5.95 -1.94 5.16
C ARG A 50 -7.12 -1.32 5.90
N ARG A 51 -6.88 -0.57 6.98
CA ARG A 51 -7.95 0.14 7.70
C ARG A 51 -8.66 1.13 6.80
N GLU A 52 -7.93 1.94 6.04
CA GLU A 52 -8.50 2.91 5.11
C GLU A 52 -9.32 2.25 3.99
N LEU A 53 -8.86 1.13 3.45
CA LEU A 53 -9.61 0.36 2.46
C LEU A 53 -10.91 -0.22 3.05
N ALA A 54 -10.85 -0.77 4.26
CA ALA A 54 -12.04 -1.24 4.97
C ALA A 54 -13.07 -0.13 5.21
N MET A 55 -12.60 1.06 5.62
CA MET A 55 -13.45 2.25 5.80
C MET A 55 -14.04 2.79 4.50
N ARG A 56 -13.48 2.41 3.34
CA ARG A 56 -14.00 2.72 2.00
C ARG A 56 -14.88 1.59 1.43
N GLY A 57 -14.98 0.46 2.13
CA GLY A 57 -15.70 -0.73 1.67
C GLY A 57 -15.01 -1.42 0.49
N VAL A 58 -13.68 -1.28 0.37
CA VAL A 58 -12.87 -1.81 -0.72
C VAL A 58 -12.00 -2.96 -0.21
N ASP A 59 -11.93 -4.08 -0.94
CA ASP A 59 -11.07 -5.21 -0.57
C ASP A 59 -9.63 -5.09 -1.10
N GLY A 60 -8.77 -6.07 -0.77
CA GLY A 60 -7.37 -6.09 -1.21
C GLY A 60 -7.16 -6.21 -2.72
N SER A 61 -8.21 -6.46 -3.50
CA SER A 61 -8.17 -6.44 -4.97
C SER A 61 -8.57 -5.09 -5.57
N GLY A 62 -8.98 -4.13 -4.74
CA GLY A 62 -9.49 -2.82 -5.18
C GLY A 62 -10.97 -2.83 -5.55
N ARG A 63 -11.73 -3.88 -5.24
CA ARG A 63 -13.16 -3.97 -5.53
C ARG A 63 -13.99 -3.47 -4.36
N TRP A 64 -15.07 -2.74 -4.66
CA TRP A 64 -16.08 -2.42 -3.66
C TRP A 64 -16.86 -3.67 -3.27
N VAL A 65 -16.90 -3.96 -1.97
CA VAL A 65 -17.55 -5.13 -1.36
C VAL A 65 -18.45 -4.77 -0.17
N GLY A 66 -18.52 -3.48 0.19
CA GLY A 66 -19.19 -3.00 1.39
C GLY A 66 -18.31 -3.08 2.64
N PHE A 67 -18.60 -2.25 3.65
CA PHE A 67 -17.72 -2.02 4.81
C PHE A 67 -17.44 -3.29 5.63
N ALA A 68 -18.47 -4.05 5.99
CA ALA A 68 -18.34 -5.24 6.82
C ALA A 68 -17.48 -6.32 6.13
N GLN A 69 -17.78 -6.62 4.87
CA GLN A 69 -17.03 -7.61 4.11
C GLN A 69 -15.58 -7.16 3.82
N ALA A 70 -15.36 -5.87 3.63
CA ALA A 70 -14.00 -5.35 3.48
C ALA A 70 -13.18 -5.53 4.76
N GLY A 71 -13.77 -5.28 5.94
CA GLY A 71 -13.15 -5.53 7.24
C GLY A 71 -12.73 -6.99 7.41
N GLU A 72 -13.65 -7.93 7.17
CA GLU A 72 -13.37 -9.37 7.23
C GLU A 72 -12.21 -9.79 6.29
N ARG A 73 -12.23 -9.34 5.03
CA ARG A 73 -11.21 -9.70 4.04
C ARG A 73 -9.84 -9.10 4.33
N LEU A 74 -9.80 -7.97 5.03
CA LEU A 74 -8.55 -7.25 5.34
C LEU A 74 -8.03 -7.55 6.74
N GLY A 75 -8.75 -8.37 7.53
CA GLY A 75 -8.40 -8.70 8.90
C GLY A 75 -8.39 -7.47 9.82
N ILE A 76 -9.35 -6.57 9.61
CA ILE A 76 -9.54 -5.32 10.36
C ILE A 76 -10.69 -5.45 11.35
#